data_AF-S2SHL5-F1
#
_entry.id   AF-S2SHL5-F1
#
_cell.length_a   1.000
_cell.length_b   1.000
_cell.length_c   1.000
_cell.angle_alpha   90.00
_cell.angle_beta   90.00
_cell.angle_gamma   90.00
#
_symmetry.space_group_name_H-M   'P 1'
#
loop_
_entity.id
_entity.type
_entity.pdbx_description
1 polymer ?
#
loop_
_entity_poly.entity_id
_entity_poly.type
_entity_poly.pdbx_seq_one_letter_code
_entity_poly.pdbx_strand_id
1 'polypeptide(L)' 'KHVQYTHSETAQMILDHWEKEKGTFVKVYPRDYHRMRDLIDAYTKPGLSEEQVIEKAFDEAMK' A
#
# COMPACT_ATOMS: atom_id res chain seq x y z
N LYS A 1 12.63 -4.86 9.18
CA LYS A 1 13.68 -5.57 9.96
C LYS A 1 13.79 -7.01 9.44
N HIS A 2 14.61 -7.27 8.42
CA HIS A 2 14.85 -8.62 7.88
C HIS A 2 16.31 -9.02 8.15
N VAL A 3 17.27 -8.25 7.63
CA VAL A 3 18.71 -8.44 7.84
C VAL A 3 19.08 -8.64 9.31
N GLN A 4 18.52 -7.83 10.21
CA GLN A 4 18.76 -7.92 11.66
C GLN A 4 18.39 -9.29 12.27
N TYR A 5 17.41 -9.99 11.68
CA TYR A 5 16.92 -11.26 12.21
C TYR A 5 17.46 -12.47 11.46
N THR A 6 17.88 -12.30 10.20
CA THR A 6 18.28 -13.41 9.33
C THR A 6 19.77 -13.40 8.97
N HIS A 7 20.47 -12.28 9.21
CA HIS A 7 21.83 -12.04 8.73
C HIS A 7 22.02 -12.35 7.23
N SER A 8 20.96 -12.15 6.44
CA SER A 8 20.98 -12.45 5.01
C SER A 8 21.93 -11.51 4.26
N GLU A 9 22.99 -12.07 3.68
CA GLU A 9 23.95 -11.35 2.84
C GLU A 9 23.27 -10.71 1.62
N THR A 10 22.32 -11.42 0.99
CA THR A 10 21.55 -10.89 -0.13
C THR A 10 20.75 -9.66 0.27
N ALA A 11 20.07 -9.70 1.42
CA ALA A 11 19.29 -8.56 1.89
C ALA A 11 20.19 -7.39 2.32
N GLN A 12 21.37 -7.66 2.87
CA GLN A 12 22.37 -6.63 3.17
C GLN A 12 22.87 -5.96 1.89
N MET A 13 23.21 -6.74 0.85
CA MET A 13 23.64 -6.22 -0.46
C MET A 13 22.60 -5.31 -1.12
N ILE A 14 21.31 -5.65 -1.00
CA ILE A 14 20.20 -4.80 -1.49
C ILE A 14 20.17 -3.46 -0.75
N LEU A 15 20.36 -3.45 0.57
CA LEU A 15 20.38 -2.21 1.37
C LEU A 15 21.64 -1.38 1.09
N ASP A 16 22.79 -2.01 0.91
CA ASP A 16 24.05 -1.34 0.61
C ASP A 16 24.00 -0.61 -0.75
N HIS A 17 23.22 -1.14 -1.71
CA HIS A 17 23.07 -0.57 -3.05
C HIS A 17 21.66 0.00 -3.31
N TRP A 18 21.02 0.52 -2.26
CA TRP A 18 19.60 0.89 -2.26
C TRP A 18 19.15 1.76 -3.44
N GLU A 19 19.93 2.77 -3.82
CA GLU A 19 19.56 3.71 -4.89
C GLU A 19 19.36 3.03 -6.26
N LYS A 20 20.13 1.96 -6.51
CA LYS A 20 20.01 1.14 -7.71
C LYS A 20 18.93 0.08 -7.53
N GLU A 21 19.00 -0.66 -6.42
CA GLU A 21 18.16 -1.85 -6.22
C GLU A 21 16.69 -1.50 -6.02
N LYS A 22 16.34 -0.32 -5.50
CA LYS A 22 14.94 0.13 -5.38
C LYS A 22 14.18 0.12 -6.72
N GLY A 23 14.88 0.31 -7.84
CA GLY A 23 14.29 0.33 -9.18
C GLY A 23 13.92 -1.05 -9.72
N THR A 24 14.38 -2.12 -9.09
CA THR A 24 14.12 -3.51 -9.53
C THR A 24 12.89 -4.13 -8.85
N PHE A 25 12.36 -3.48 -7.81
CA PHE A 25 11.18 -3.95 -7.10
C PHE A 25 9.90 -3.68 -7.89
N VAL A 26 9.10 -4.75 -8.07
CA VAL A 26 7.75 -4.63 -8.61
C VAL A 26 6.78 -4.44 -7.46
N LYS A 27 6.13 -3.27 -7.42
CA LYS A 27 5.02 -3.03 -6.49
C LYS A 27 3.77 -3.76 -7.00
N VAL A 28 3.53 -4.95 -6.47
CA VAL A 28 2.28 -5.68 -6.70
C VAL A 28 1.23 -5.18 -5.71
N TYR A 29 0.06 -4.82 -6.23
CA TYR A 29 -1.02 -4.25 -5.45
C TYR A 29 -2.37 -4.79 -5.98
N PRO A 30 -3.23 -5.39 -5.13
CA PRO A 30 -4.51 -5.94 -5.57
C PRO A 30 -5.38 -4.84 -6.20
N ARG A 31 -5.98 -5.14 -7.36
CA ARG A 31 -6.81 -4.17 -8.10
C ARG A 31 -7.98 -3.67 -7.26
N ASP A 32 -8.64 -4.58 -6.55
CA ASP A 32 -9.81 -4.24 -5.74
C ASP A 32 -9.43 -3.38 -4.54
N TYR A 33 -8.25 -3.64 -3.95
CA TYR A 33 -7.71 -2.78 -2.89
C TYR A 33 -7.35 -1.37 -3.42
N HIS A 34 -7.05 -1.23 -4.71
CA HIS A 34 -6.85 0.09 -5.34
C HIS A 34 -8.14 0.83 -5.52
N ARG A 35 -9.12 0.17 -6.12
CA ARG A 35 -10.46 0.72 -6.28
C ARG A 35 -11.03 1.17 -4.93
N MET A 36 -10.94 0.33 -3.90
CA MET A 36 -11.42 0.67 -2.56
C MET A 36 -10.70 1.87 -1.97
N ARG A 37 -9.37 1.92 -2.07
CA ARG A 37 -8.60 3.06 -1.58
C ARG A 37 -8.97 4.36 -2.30
N ASP A 38 -9.07 4.34 -3.62
CA ASP A 38 -9.43 5.52 -4.41
C ASP A 38 -10.83 6.04 -4.04
N LEU A 39 -11.77 5.13 -3.78
CA LEU A 39 -13.13 5.49 -3.33
C LEU A 39 -13.11 6.10 -1.92
N ILE A 40 -12.36 5.52 -0.98
CA ILE A 40 -12.18 6.08 0.37
C ILE A 40 -11.58 7.48 0.29
N ASP A 41 -10.52 7.67 -0.52
CA ASP A 41 -9.88 8.97 -0.70
C ASP A 41 -10.85 9.99 -1.33
N ALA A 42 -11.68 9.57 -2.30
CA ALA A 42 -12.66 10.43 -2.96
C ALA A 42 -13.82 10.86 -2.05
N TYR A 43 -14.24 10.00 -1.12
CA TYR A 43 -15.34 10.29 -0.18
C TYR A 43 -14.88 10.95 1.12
N THR A 44 -13.57 10.93 1.40
CA THR A 44 -13.01 11.61 2.56
C THR A 44 -13.24 13.12 2.46
N LYS A 45 -14.06 13.67 3.37
CA LYS A 45 -14.33 15.11 3.47
C LYS A 45 -14.23 15.56 4.92
N PRO A 46 -13.83 16.83 5.18
CA PRO A 46 -13.85 17.37 6.53
C PRO A 46 -15.24 17.22 7.16
N GLY A 47 -15.32 16.56 8.31
CA GLY A 47 -16.56 16.36 9.06
C GLY A 47 -17.32 15.05 8.80
N LEU A 48 -16.83 14.16 7.92
CA LEU A 48 -17.32 12.78 7.82
C LEU A 48 -16.51 11.85 8.74
N SER A 49 -17.19 10.88 9.37
CA SER A 49 -16.47 9.82 10.08
C SER A 49 -15.85 8.83 9.08
N GLU A 50 -14.76 8.20 9.49
CA GLU A 50 -14.07 7.19 8.69
C GLU A 50 -15.00 6.02 8.32
N GLU A 51 -15.87 5.60 9.24
CA GLU A 51 -16.87 4.55 9.00
C GLU A 51 -17.85 4.92 7.88
N GLN A 52 -18.34 6.17 7.85
CA GLN A 52 -19.24 6.66 6.80
C GLN A 52 -18.57 6.73 5.42
N VAL A 53 -17.27 7.01 5.40
CA VAL A 53 -16.47 7.04 4.17
C VAL A 53 -16.27 5.63 3.63
N ILE A 54 -15.96 4.68 4.52
CA ILE A 54 -15.76 3.27 4.19
C ILE A 54 -17.07 2.66 3.68
N GLU A 55 -18.19 2.87 4.36
CA GLU A 55 -19.51 2.36 3.95
C GLU A 55 -19.87 2.79 2.53
N LYS A 56 -19.74 4.10 2.24
CA LYS A 56 -19.99 4.65 0.89
C LYS A 56 -19.03 4.09 -0.16
N ALA A 57 -17.75 3.94 0.17
CA ALA A 57 -16.77 3.36 -0.73
C ALA A 57 -17.10 1.89 -1.05
N PHE A 58 -17.58 1.12 -0.08
CA PHE A 58 -18.02 -0.26 -0.29
C PHE A 58 -19.27 -0.34 -1.16
N ASP A 59 -20.28 0.49 -0.89
CA ASP A 59 -21.51 0.55 -1.70
C ASP A 59 -21.20 0.84 -3.17
N GLU A 60 -20.27 1.77 -3.44
CA GLU A 60 -19.86 2.13 -4.80
C GLU A 60 -18.96 1.06 -5.47
N ALA A 61 -18.23 0.28 -4.67
CA ALA A 61 -17.44 -0.83 -5.18
C ALA A 61 -18.28 -2.05 -5.56
N MET A 62 -19.43 -2.25 -4.90
CA MET A 62 -20.36 -3.38 -5.14
C MET A 62 -21.42 -3.09 -6.21
N LYS A 63 -21.52 -1.85 -6.69
CA LYS A 63 -22.22 -1.51 -7.94
C LYS A 63 -21.37 -1.90 -9.15
#